data_AF-A0A024GJS0-F1
#
_entry.id   AF-A0A024GJS0-F1
#
_cell.length_a   1.000
_cell.length_b   1.000
_cell.length_c   1.000
_cell.angle_alpha   90.00
_cell.angle_beta   90.00
_cell.angle_gamma   90.00
#
_symmetry.space_group_name_H-M   'P 1'
#
loop_
_entity.id
_entity.type
_entity.pdbx_description
1 polymer ?
#
loop_
_entity_poly.entity_id
_entity_poly.type
_entity_poly.pdbx_seq_one_letter_code
_entity_poly.pdbx_strand_id
1 'polypeptide(L)'
;MIAFVSYAVFTLWQKPQSTWKRAWIHSFVAGICSCAMDLDHFIAAGSFRIDAATNLKKRPFAHAFAFIALMCVFVWIQSAGNTKVVRFQRVALLWIALSSHQLRDAVRHGVWLWPFGSTPPIPYALYLFIQVLLPLSIARAQAYLHLFDSKVEKALII
;
A
#
# COMPACT_ATOMS: atom_id res chain seq x y z
N MET A 1 -1.92 -10.54 -5.92
CA MET A 1 -0.86 -11.54 -5.62
C MET A 1 0.42 -10.90 -5.07
N ILE A 2 1.02 -9.91 -5.73
CA ILE A 2 2.28 -9.29 -5.29
C ILE A 2 2.15 -8.48 -3.98
N ALA A 3 1.05 -7.72 -3.81
CA ALA A 3 0.74 -7.03 -2.55
C ALA A 3 0.60 -8.00 -1.37
N PHE A 4 -0.01 -9.16 -1.61
CA PHE A 4 -0.17 -10.23 -0.63
C PHE A 4 1.19 -10.76 -0.16
N VAL A 5 2.10 -11.10 -1.09
CA VAL A 5 3.45 -11.58 -0.77
C VAL A 5 4.26 -10.50 -0.06
N SER A 6 4.16 -9.26 -0.50
CA SER A 6 4.88 -8.12 0.11
C SER A 6 4.45 -7.89 1.55
N TYR A 7 3.14 -7.96 1.84
CA TYR A 7 2.63 -7.80 3.20
C TYR A 7 2.93 -9.01 4.09
N ALA A 8 2.97 -10.22 3.53
CA ALA A 8 3.43 -11.40 4.25
C ALA A 8 4.89 -11.24 4.72
N VAL A 9 5.78 -10.72 3.87
CA VAL A 9 7.17 -10.38 4.25
C VAL A 9 7.20 -9.34 5.38
N PHE A 10 6.40 -8.27 5.27
CA PHE A 10 6.30 -7.24 6.30
C PHE A 10 5.87 -7.79 7.66
N THR A 11 4.89 -8.69 7.69
CA THR A 11 4.36 -9.26 8.94
C THR A 11 5.26 -10.33 9.55
N LEU A 12 5.93 -11.14 8.74
CA LEU A 12 6.88 -12.16 9.21
C LEU A 12 8.15 -11.54 9.80
N TRP A 13 8.52 -10.32 9.37
CA TRP A 13 9.62 -9.56 9.96
C TRP A 13 9.32 -9.05 11.39
N GLN A 14 8.04 -8.99 11.79
CA GLN A 14 7.61 -8.49 13.11
C GLN A 14 7.49 -9.63 14.14
N LYS A 15 8.63 -10.24 14.49
CA LYS A 15 8.67 -11.45 15.34
C LYS A 15 8.04 -11.38 16.75
N PRO A 16 7.83 -10.21 17.42
CA PRO A 16 7.14 -10.22 18.72
C PRO A 16 5.62 -9.98 18.68
N GLN A 17 5.06 -9.39 17.60
CA GLN A 17 3.68 -8.85 17.64
C GLN A 17 2.68 -9.55 16.71
N SER A 18 3.16 -10.32 15.73
CA SER A 18 2.34 -10.91 14.67
C SER A 18 2.15 -12.41 14.86
N THR A 19 0.92 -12.84 15.15
CA THR A 19 0.55 -14.25 15.02
C THR A 19 0.36 -14.58 13.54
N TRP A 20 0.66 -15.81 13.14
CA TRP A 20 0.54 -16.26 11.75
C TRP A 20 -0.88 -15.99 11.20
N LYS A 21 -1.91 -16.15 12.03
CA LYS A 21 -3.30 -15.82 11.69
C LYS A 21 -3.47 -14.34 11.29
N ARG A 22 -2.91 -13.40 12.07
CA ARG A 22 -2.96 -11.96 11.75
C ARG A 22 -2.21 -11.63 10.46
N ALA A 23 -1.06 -12.27 10.24
CA ALA A 23 -0.29 -12.13 9.01
C ALA A 23 -1.10 -12.53 7.76
N TRP A 24 -1.77 -13.69 7.81
CA TRP A 24 -2.63 -14.14 6.71
C TRP A 24 -3.82 -13.21 6.45
N ILE A 25 -4.53 -12.80 7.50
CA ILE A 25 -5.68 -11.88 7.39
C ILE A 25 -5.24 -10.58 6.72
N HIS A 26 -4.20 -9.93 7.24
CA HIS A 26 -3.77 -8.65 6.69
C HIS A 26 -3.22 -8.78 5.26
N SER A 27 -2.54 -9.88 4.93
CA SER A 27 -2.06 -10.13 3.57
C SER A 27 -3.24 -10.30 2.60
N PHE A 28 -4.29 -10.99 3.03
CA PHE A 28 -5.53 -11.14 2.26
C PHE A 28 -6.24 -9.81 2.06
N VAL A 29 -6.37 -9.01 3.12
CA VAL A 29 -6.93 -7.65 3.06
C VAL A 29 -6.10 -6.77 2.10
N ALA A 30 -4.77 -6.82 2.16
CA ALA A 30 -3.91 -6.11 1.21
C ALA A 30 -4.15 -6.56 -0.24
N GLY A 31 -4.37 -7.86 -0.46
CA GLY A 31 -4.79 -8.41 -1.75
C GLY A 31 -6.12 -7.82 -2.24
N ILE A 32 -7.14 -7.81 -1.38
CA ILE A 32 -8.45 -7.23 -1.70
C ILE A 32 -8.32 -5.73 -2.00
N CYS A 33 -7.61 -4.96 -1.17
CA CYS A 33 -7.39 -3.54 -1.40
C CYS A 33 -6.69 -3.28 -2.74
N SER A 34 -5.71 -4.11 -3.09
CA SER A 34 -5.01 -4.02 -4.38
C SER A 34 -5.94 -4.32 -5.56
N CYS A 35 -6.84 -5.29 -5.46
CA CYS A 35 -7.84 -5.57 -6.50
C CYS A 35 -8.94 -4.50 -6.55
N ALA A 36 -9.30 -3.90 -5.42
CA ALA A 36 -10.32 -2.86 -5.37
C ALA A 36 -9.91 -1.59 -6.12
N MET A 37 -8.60 -1.38 -6.35
CA MET A 37 -8.12 -0.30 -7.20
C MET A 37 -8.64 -0.43 -8.63
N ASP A 38 -8.75 -1.65 -9.17
CA ASP A 38 -9.26 -1.91 -10.53
C ASP A 38 -10.76 -1.59 -10.69
N LEU A 39 -11.49 -1.38 -9.58
CA LEU A 39 -12.91 -0.99 -9.65
C LEU A 39 -13.10 0.37 -10.34
N ASP A 40 -12.06 1.22 -10.33
CA ASP A 40 -12.07 2.50 -11.01
C ASP A 40 -12.18 2.35 -12.54
N HIS A 41 -11.75 1.23 -13.13
CA HIS A 41 -11.91 0.94 -14.54
C HIS A 41 -13.38 0.72 -14.90
N PHE A 42 -14.14 0.03 -14.04
CA PHE A 42 -15.58 -0.16 -14.27
C PHE A 42 -16.35 1.16 -14.14
N ILE A 43 -15.94 2.01 -13.19
CA ILE A 43 -16.50 3.36 -13.02
C ILE A 43 -16.18 4.22 -14.25
N ALA A 44 -14.91 4.25 -14.68
CA ALA A 44 -14.47 5.02 -15.84
C ALA A 44 -15.07 4.51 -17.16
N ALA A 45 -15.36 3.21 -17.26
CA ALA A 45 -16.06 2.62 -18.40
C ALA A 45 -17.57 2.84 -18.37
N GLY A 46 -18.13 3.23 -17.22
CA GLY A 46 -19.58 3.31 -17.01
C GLY A 46 -20.28 1.96 -17.21
N SER A 47 -19.56 0.85 -17.01
CA SER A 47 -20.05 -0.50 -17.33
C SER A 47 -19.34 -1.55 -16.49
N PHE A 48 -20.07 -2.62 -16.13
CA PHE A 48 -19.51 -3.82 -15.49
C PHE A 48 -18.92 -4.82 -16.51
N ARG A 49 -18.92 -4.49 -17.80
CA ARG A 49 -18.32 -5.34 -18.85
C ARG A 49 -16.80 -5.29 -18.76
N ILE A 50 -16.17 -6.46 -18.64
CA ILE A 50 -14.71 -6.61 -18.58
C ILE A 50 -14.05 -6.00 -19.82
N ASP A 51 -14.62 -6.22 -21.00
CA ASP A 51 -14.09 -5.65 -22.25
C ASP A 51 -14.08 -4.11 -22.22
N ALA A 52 -15.12 -3.50 -21.65
CA ALA A 52 -15.22 -2.05 -21.56
C ALA A 52 -14.24 -1.48 -20.52
N ALA A 53 -14.12 -2.14 -19.36
CA ALA A 53 -13.20 -1.76 -18.30
C ALA A 53 -11.73 -1.86 -18.75
N THR A 54 -11.37 -2.85 -19.55
CA THR A 54 -9.98 -3.10 -19.97
C THR A 54 -9.53 -2.34 -21.23
N ASN A 55 -10.45 -1.74 -21.99
CA ASN A 55 -10.14 -1.00 -23.23
C ASN A 55 -10.32 0.53 -23.09
N LEU A 56 -10.14 1.05 -21.88
CA LEU A 56 -10.25 2.49 -21.62
C LEU A 56 -9.15 3.29 -22.33
N LYS A 57 -9.54 4.39 -22.98
CA LYS A 57 -8.61 5.32 -23.66
C LYS A 57 -7.84 6.22 -22.69
N LYS A 58 -8.37 6.43 -21.48
CA LYS A 58 -7.79 7.30 -20.45
C LYS A 58 -7.48 6.47 -19.21
N ARG A 59 -6.42 6.82 -18.50
CA ARG A 59 -6.10 6.17 -17.23
C ARG A 59 -7.14 6.50 -16.16
N PRO A 60 -7.71 5.48 -15.50
CA PRO A 60 -8.58 5.66 -14.34
C PRO A 60 -7.87 6.33 -13.18
N PHE A 61 -8.57 7.21 -12.47
CA PHE A 61 -7.99 8.13 -11.49
C PHE A 61 -7.36 7.45 -10.26
N ALA A 62 -7.78 6.25 -9.87
CA ALA A 62 -7.25 5.59 -8.67
C ALA A 62 -5.80 5.11 -8.89
N HIS A 63 -5.38 5.01 -10.15
CA HIS A 63 -4.01 4.73 -10.57
C HIS A 63 -3.12 5.97 -10.54
N ALA A 64 -3.57 7.11 -10.01
CA ALA A 64 -2.67 8.23 -9.73
C ALA A 64 -1.93 7.97 -8.41
N PHE A 65 -0.62 8.19 -8.37
CA PHE A 65 0.13 8.11 -7.11
C PHE A 65 -0.38 9.13 -6.07
N ALA A 66 -0.91 10.26 -6.54
CA ALA A 66 -1.61 11.24 -5.71
C ALA A 66 -2.87 10.67 -5.03
N PHE A 67 -3.61 9.78 -5.71
CA PHE A 67 -4.76 9.10 -5.11
C PHE A 67 -4.32 8.19 -3.96
N ILE A 68 -3.22 7.44 -4.15
CA ILE A 68 -2.64 6.58 -3.10
C ILE A 68 -2.26 7.41 -1.88
N ALA A 69 -1.57 8.54 -2.08
CA ALA A 69 -1.20 9.46 -1.02
C ALA A 69 -2.45 10.01 -0.29
N LEU A 70 -3.47 10.41 -1.03
CA LEU A 70 -4.74 10.89 -0.48
C LEU A 70 -5.42 9.82 0.39
N MET A 71 -5.48 8.57 -0.07
CA MET A 71 -6.05 7.46 0.72
C MET A 71 -5.26 7.17 1.99
N CYS A 72 -3.94 7.29 1.94
CA CYS A 72 -3.09 7.14 3.13
C CYS A 72 -3.34 8.26 4.15
N VAL A 73 -3.46 9.51 3.70
CA VAL A 73 -3.80 10.65 4.57
C VAL A 73 -5.21 10.47 5.16
N PHE A 74 -6.18 10.07 4.35
CA PHE A 74 -7.54 9.81 4.82
C PHE A 74 -7.56 8.76 5.94
N VAL A 75 -6.92 7.61 5.74
CA VAL A 75 -6.85 6.57 6.78
C VAL A 75 -6.06 7.01 8.01
N TRP A 76 -5.02 7.82 7.84
CA TRP A 76 -4.31 8.43 8.96
C TRP A 76 -5.23 9.29 9.82
N ILE A 77 -6.04 10.15 9.21
CA ILE A 77 -7.00 11.03 9.89
C ILE A 77 -8.10 10.20 10.56
N GLN A 78 -8.70 9.26 9.85
CA GLN A 78 -9.76 8.38 10.40
C GLN A 78 -9.28 7.52 11.57
N SER A 79 -7.97 7.31 11.67
CA SER A 79 -7.38 6.54 12.76
C SER A 79 -6.93 7.40 13.94
N ALA A 80 -7.31 8.68 14.03
CA ALA A 80 -6.84 9.64 15.03
C ALA A 80 -6.97 9.17 16.49
N GLY A 81 -8.00 8.40 16.83
CA GLY A 81 -8.21 7.86 18.18
C GLY A 81 -7.35 6.64 18.55
N ASN A 82 -6.49 6.15 17.65
CA ASN A 82 -5.62 5.00 17.90
C ASN A 82 -4.18 5.42 18.22
N THR A 83 -3.40 4.51 18.81
CA THR A 83 -1.96 4.72 19.03
C THR A 83 -1.22 4.98 17.71
N LYS A 84 -0.11 5.72 17.77
CA LYS A 84 0.71 6.03 16.58
C LYS A 84 1.12 4.76 15.82
N VAL A 85 1.41 3.69 16.55
CA VAL A 85 1.73 2.36 16.01
C VAL A 85 0.59 1.80 15.17
N VAL A 86 -0.63 1.75 15.72
CA VAL A 86 -1.80 1.21 15.01
C VAL A 86 -2.14 2.06 13.79
N ARG A 87 -2.05 3.38 13.92
CA ARG A 87 -2.23 4.32 12.79
C ARG A 87 -1.25 4.03 11.66
N PHE A 88 0.04 3.88 12.00
CA PHE A 88 1.08 3.55 11.05
C PHE A 88 0.84 2.20 10.37
N GLN A 89 0.45 1.16 11.11
CA GLN A 89 0.14 -0.17 10.56
C GLN A 89 -0.99 -0.11 9.51
N ARG A 90 -2.06 0.65 9.78
CA ARG A 90 -3.18 0.80 8.84
C ARG A 90 -2.75 1.50 7.55
N VAL A 91 -1.97 2.58 7.68
CA VAL A 91 -1.41 3.31 6.52
C VAL A 91 -0.42 2.44 5.75
N ALA A 92 0.44 1.70 6.45
CA ALA A 92 1.39 0.76 5.86
C ALA A 92 0.68 -0.30 5.00
N LEU A 93 -0.43 -0.86 5.48
CA LEU A 93 -1.24 -1.82 4.72
C LEU A 93 -1.72 -1.22 3.40
N LEU A 94 -2.35 -0.05 3.45
CA LEU A 94 -2.82 0.61 2.24
C LEU A 94 -1.68 1.01 1.31
N TRP A 95 -0.62 1.61 1.84
CA TRP A 95 0.52 2.02 1.05
C TRP A 95 1.15 0.83 0.33
N ILE A 96 1.41 -0.28 1.03
CA ILE A 96 1.94 -1.50 0.41
C ILE A 96 0.96 -2.01 -0.64
N ALA A 97 -0.32 -2.17 -0.31
CA ALA A 97 -1.31 -2.72 -1.24
C ALA A 97 -1.44 -1.91 -2.54
N LEU A 98 -1.63 -0.61 -2.39
CA LEU A 98 -1.93 0.30 -3.49
C LEU A 98 -0.68 0.62 -4.31
N SER A 99 0.46 0.90 -3.67
CA SER A 99 1.70 1.18 -4.41
C SER A 99 2.25 -0.06 -5.13
N SER A 100 2.05 -1.27 -4.58
CA SER A 100 2.40 -2.52 -5.28
C SER A 100 1.58 -2.69 -6.57
N HIS A 101 0.30 -2.34 -6.52
CA HIS A 101 -0.56 -2.33 -7.71
C HIS A 101 0.00 -1.33 -8.73
N GLN A 102 0.25 -0.12 -8.28
CA GLN A 102 0.73 0.97 -9.13
C GLN A 102 2.10 0.71 -9.74
N LEU A 103 3.01 0.08 -9.01
CA LEU A 103 4.33 -0.29 -9.51
C LEU A 103 4.23 -1.35 -10.61
N ARG A 104 3.25 -2.27 -10.53
CA ARG A 104 2.96 -3.22 -11.60
C ARG A 104 2.45 -2.50 -12.85
N ASP A 105 1.54 -1.53 -12.70
CA ASP A 105 1.06 -0.70 -13.81
C ASP A 105 2.20 0.11 -14.44
N ALA A 106 3.09 0.64 -13.60
CA ALA A 106 4.23 1.45 -14.03
C ALA A 106 5.23 0.71 -14.92
N VAL A 107 5.30 -0.63 -14.89
CA VAL A 107 6.14 -1.41 -15.82
C VAL A 107 5.69 -1.21 -17.28
N ARG A 108 4.39 -1.01 -17.51
CA ARG A 108 3.82 -0.86 -18.85
C ARG A 108 3.65 0.60 -19.25
N HIS A 109 3.21 1.42 -18.30
CA HIS A 109 2.77 2.77 -18.62
C HIS A 109 3.56 3.86 -17.86
N GLY A 110 4.45 3.48 -16.94
CA GLY A 110 5.16 4.42 -16.07
C GLY A 110 4.31 4.92 -14.91
N VAL A 111 4.96 5.54 -13.93
CA VAL A 111 4.33 6.04 -12.71
C VAL A 111 3.55 7.30 -13.04
N TRP A 112 2.25 7.30 -12.78
CA TRP A 112 1.42 8.48 -12.98
C TRP A 112 1.42 9.37 -11.73
N LEU A 113 2.07 10.53 -11.84
CA LEU A 113 2.24 11.54 -10.79
C LEU A 113 1.27 12.71 -11.00
N TRP A 114 -0.03 12.43 -11.10
CA TRP A 114 -1.03 13.49 -11.27
C TRP A 114 -0.87 14.61 -10.22
N PRO A 115 -0.96 15.90 -10.59
CA PRO A 115 -1.23 16.45 -11.92
C PRO A 115 0.01 16.65 -12.81
N PHE A 116 1.21 16.26 -12.38
CA PHE A 116 2.49 16.53 -13.04
C PHE A 116 2.80 15.64 -14.26
N GLY A 117 1.92 14.68 -14.59
CA GLY A 117 2.09 13.78 -15.72
C GLY A 117 2.60 12.39 -15.32
N SER A 118 3.14 11.65 -16.28
CA SER A 118 3.65 10.29 -16.07
C SER A 118 5.13 10.19 -16.36
N THR A 119 5.83 9.34 -15.61
CA THR A 119 7.20 8.94 -15.95
C THR A 119 7.18 7.99 -17.15
N PRO A 120 8.35 7.74 -17.79
CA PRO A 120 8.51 6.58 -18.66
C PRO A 120 8.24 5.26 -17.91
N PRO A 121 7.92 4.17 -18.64
CA PRO A 121 7.82 2.83 -18.06
C PRO A 121 9.08 2.43 -17.31
N ILE A 122 8.93 1.83 -16.13
CA ILE A 122 10.07 1.43 -15.30
C ILE A 122 10.61 0.07 -15.75
N PRO A 123 11.94 -0.16 -15.69
CA PRO A 123 12.51 -1.47 -15.95
C PRO A 123 11.95 -2.54 -15.01
N TYR A 124 11.72 -3.75 -15.52
CA TYR A 124 11.16 -4.85 -14.72
C TYR A 124 12.01 -5.20 -13.50
N ALA A 125 13.34 -5.12 -13.63
CA ALA A 125 14.26 -5.32 -12.50
C ALA A 125 14.08 -4.27 -11.40
N LEU A 126 13.88 -3.00 -11.78
CA LEU A 126 13.61 -1.92 -10.83
C LEU A 126 12.28 -2.13 -10.11
N TYR A 127 11.25 -2.57 -10.85
CA TYR A 127 9.97 -2.98 -10.26
C TYR A 127 10.16 -4.06 -9.18
N LEU A 128 10.83 -5.18 -9.49
CA LEU A 128 11.05 -6.27 -8.54
C LEU A 128 11.85 -5.80 -7.32
N PHE A 129 12.88 -4.98 -7.54
CA PHE A 129 13.70 -4.43 -6.47
C PHE A 129 12.88 -3.56 -5.51
N ILE A 130 12.09 -2.62 -6.03
CA ILE A 130 11.21 -1.77 -5.21
C ILE A 130 10.18 -2.64 -4.47
N GLN A 131 9.66 -3.67 -5.13
CA GLN A 131 8.64 -4.54 -4.56
C GLN A 131 9.12 -5.31 -3.32
N VAL A 132 10.41 -5.64 -3.25
CA VAL A 132 11.04 -6.26 -2.08
C VAL A 132 11.41 -5.21 -1.03
N LEU A 133 11.99 -4.07 -1.45
CA LEU A 133 12.41 -3.01 -0.52
C LEU A 133 11.25 -2.35 0.21
N LEU A 134 10.12 -2.17 -0.47
CA LEU A 134 8.95 -1.49 0.05
C LEU A 134 8.46 -2.09 1.39
N PRO A 135 8.10 -3.37 1.51
CA PRO A 135 7.67 -3.94 2.78
C PRO A 135 8.78 -3.95 3.84
N LEU A 136 10.05 -4.11 3.45
CA LEU A 136 11.18 -4.13 4.38
C LEU A 136 11.43 -2.75 5.03
N SER A 137 11.40 -1.69 4.24
CA SER A 137 11.56 -0.32 4.73
C SER A 137 10.45 0.06 5.72
N ILE A 138 9.22 -0.35 5.43
CA ILE A 138 8.06 -0.10 6.30
C ILE A 138 8.15 -0.93 7.58
N ALA A 139 8.60 -2.19 7.48
CA ALA A 139 8.85 -3.03 8.66
C ALA A 139 9.89 -2.39 9.58
N ARG A 140 10.96 -1.84 8.99
CA ARG A 140 12.02 -1.15 9.73
C ARG A 140 11.50 0.13 10.42
N ALA A 141 10.71 0.93 9.71
CA ALA A 141 10.09 2.13 10.26
C ALA A 141 9.14 1.82 11.43
N GLN A 142 8.33 0.76 11.31
CA GLN A 142 7.44 0.34 12.39
C GLN A 142 8.24 -0.10 13.63
N ALA A 143 9.33 -0.85 13.45
CA ALA A 143 10.18 -1.26 14.56
C ALA A 143 10.76 -0.05 15.32
N TYR A 144 11.15 1.01 14.61
CA TYR A 144 11.58 2.27 15.25
C TYR A 144 10.47 2.95 16.04
N LEU A 145 9.23 2.97 15.51
CA LEU A 145 8.09 3.56 16.20
C LEU A 145 7.78 2.82 17.51
N HIS A 146 7.82 1.49 17.53
CA HIS A 146 7.63 0.70 18.75
C HIS A 146 8.71 0.97 19.81
N LEU A 147 9.98 1.06 19.38
CA LEU A 147 11.08 1.38 20.29
C LEU A 147 10.95 2.79 20.87
N PHE A 148 10.44 3.74 20.10
CA PHE A 148 10.19 5.10 20.58
C PHE A 148 9.03 5.14 21.58
N ASP A 149 7.89 4.53 21.26
CA ASP A 149 6.69 4.52 22.10
C ASP A 149 6.97 3.88 23.47
N SER A 150 7.67 2.74 23.48
CA SER A 150 8.06 2.04 24.72
C SER A 150 9.05 2.83 25.59
N LYS A 151 9.90 3.67 24.99
CA LYS A 151 10.78 4.57 25.75
C LYS A 151 10.00 5.70 26.40
N VAL A 152 9.05 6.29 25.66
CA VAL A 152 8.19 7.37 26.17
C VAL A 152 7.31 6.87 27.32
N GLU A 153 6.71 5.70 27.18
CA GLU A 153 5.87 5.10 28.23
C GLU A 153 6.65 4.85 29.52
N LYS A 154 7.89 4.32 29.42
CA LYS A 154 8.77 4.14 30.59
C LYS A 154 9.17 5.46 31.25
N ALA A 155 9.36 6.53 30.48
CA ALA A 155 9.74 7.84 31.02
C ALA A 155 8.60 8.55 31.75
N LEU A 156 7.34 8.21 31.48
CA LEU A 156 6.15 8.77 32.14
C LEU A 156 5.82 8.10 33.48
N ILE A 157 6.47 6.97 33.79
CA ILE A 157 6.21 6.17 35.01
C ILE A 157 7.25 6.48 36.12
N ILE A 158 8.25 7.33 35.83
CA ILE A 158 9.27 7.82 36.78
C ILE A 158 8.92 9.26 37.16
#